data_AF-A0A0F9S932-F1
#
_entry.id   AF-A0A0F9S932-F1
#
_cell.length_a   1.000
_cell.length_b   1.000
_cell.length_c   1.000
_cell.angle_alpha   90.00
_cell.angle_beta   90.00
_cell.angle_gamma   90.00
#
_symmetry.space_group_name_H-M   'P 1'
#
loop_
_entity.id
_entity.type
_entity.pdbx_description
1 polymer ?
#
loop_
_entity_poly.entity_id
_entity_poly.type
_entity_poly.pdbx_seq_one_letter_code
_entity_poly.pdbx_strand_id
1 'polypeptide(L)'
;MNFTSLWRIIAKNELKIRTNRFRNHRPLFFVILYSILVIWAFILSPLLFNIFMPTLVVQIPGILNGIALIIELGLMAIFLSIFMYPLNNIYRKTEIGYKEILLASPATVGDIFLGEFIGKFPIYLGAVLVITPIVIGLLNPVINLIFIQYLIIYACIFGIVVFATLLGSITAAWLEHKIAKSERAKDLGKVLLFLISIAMVAIIFSMQFLFNFLINNPQLKNWVIFFPSLWFSNILLFFIEPSLVNNYFLNVGTSTILAVIVPFLILFIAYKKAEKFYTVDGSIEKISTSVKKENILYSIMRKLIGHKWEGLIITQFKEFFRKRENLMKIVYLIGIEGMIGFFFSFTLGGSEIIGQFYIKSLIIVFLIFIGGTLYGVMFGSYIFVGSKELLWLYKKSPRNISVLIYSYIFTMLILNLFFTLGLTIFFALFFKFDIIDIIFFFSFYLINSMTVISQAIGIQSINPSFEEKGRVMSTNIITLVLVQMVPFQLLFMVLLLVSPPFTSALFAKLYYLSPLLLISISISLPLLYFGIKKLSKIE
;
A
#
# COMPACT_ATOMS: atom_id res chain seq x y z
N MET A 1 20.24 1.47 43.26
CA MET A 1 19.94 1.80 41.84
C MET A 1 18.88 0.84 41.34
N ASN A 2 17.61 1.25 41.35
CA ASN A 2 16.56 0.43 40.77
C ASN A 2 16.67 0.54 39.25
N PHE A 3 17.07 -0.55 38.59
CA PHE A 3 16.90 -0.75 37.16
C PHE A 3 15.39 -0.81 36.84
N THR A 4 14.66 0.29 37.03
CA THR A 4 13.38 0.46 36.36
C THR A 4 13.72 0.53 34.88
N SER A 5 13.45 -0.58 34.21
CA SER A 5 13.93 -0.91 32.88
C SER A 5 13.73 0.24 31.88
N LEU A 6 14.83 0.79 31.35
CA LEU A 6 14.86 1.98 30.49
C LEU A 6 13.93 1.85 29.27
N TRP A 7 13.69 0.64 28.78
CA TRP A 7 12.74 0.36 27.70
C TRP A 7 11.32 0.89 27.96
N ARG A 8 10.85 0.94 29.22
CA ARG A 8 9.52 1.47 29.57
C ARG A 8 9.42 2.97 29.31
N ILE A 9 10.49 3.69 29.62
CA ILE A 9 10.58 5.14 29.41
C ILE A 9 10.59 5.43 27.91
N ILE A 10 11.37 4.65 27.15
CA ILE A 10 11.44 4.74 25.69
C ILE A 10 10.07 4.45 25.06
N ALA A 11 9.38 3.38 25.48
CA ALA A 11 8.04 3.06 24.99
C ALA A 11 7.03 4.19 25.26
N LYS A 12 7.06 4.77 26.46
CA LYS A 12 6.21 5.92 26.80
C LYS A 12 6.53 7.15 25.95
N ASN A 13 7.80 7.39 25.64
CA ASN A 13 8.23 8.50 24.82
C ASN A 13 7.87 8.30 23.34
N GLU A 14 8.02 7.09 22.80
CA GLU A 14 7.60 6.75 21.43
C GLU A 14 6.11 7.04 21.23
N LEU A 15 5.27 6.63 22.20
CA LEU A 15 3.85 6.94 22.18
C LEU A 15 3.57 8.45 22.22
N LYS A 16 4.30 9.20 23.07
CA LYS A 16 4.17 10.67 23.16
C LYS A 16 4.56 11.37 21.87
N ILE A 17 5.59 10.89 21.18
CA ILE A 17 6.07 11.44 19.89
C ILE A 17 4.99 11.26 18.83
N ARG A 18 4.44 10.05 18.70
CA ARG A 18 3.37 9.76 17.72
C ARG A 18 2.08 10.54 17.98
N THR A 19 1.79 10.81 19.25
CA THR A 19 0.60 11.55 19.69
C THR A 19 0.88 13.03 19.96
N ASN A 20 2.00 13.59 19.47
CA ASN A 20 2.41 14.96 19.80
C ASN A 20 1.36 16.03 19.41
N ARG A 21 0.58 15.79 18.34
CA ARG A 21 -0.52 16.69 17.93
C ARG A 21 -1.62 16.84 18.98
N PHE A 22 -1.84 15.79 19.78
CA PHE A 22 -2.88 15.75 20.79
C PHE A 22 -2.28 15.85 22.20
N ARG A 23 -1.12 16.51 22.36
CA ARG A 23 -0.34 16.52 23.62
C ARG A 23 -1.18 16.77 24.87
N ASN A 24 -2.12 17.71 24.81
CA ASN A 24 -2.96 18.12 25.95
C ASN A 24 -4.20 17.23 26.14
N HIS A 25 -4.64 16.52 25.10
CA HIS A 25 -5.86 15.71 25.09
C HIS A 25 -5.60 14.26 24.69
N ARG A 26 -4.39 13.74 24.92
CA ARG A 26 -4.01 12.36 24.57
C ARG A 26 -4.99 11.30 25.09
N PRO A 27 -5.41 11.30 26.38
CA PRO A 27 -6.35 10.27 26.84
C PRO A 27 -7.68 10.36 26.12
N LEU A 28 -8.22 11.57 25.95
CA LEU A 28 -9.46 11.82 25.21
C LEU A 28 -9.35 11.38 23.74
N PHE A 29 -8.22 11.63 23.09
CA PHE A 29 -7.96 11.15 21.73
C PHE A 29 -8.06 9.63 21.62
N PHE A 30 -7.44 8.88 22.54
CA PHE A 30 -7.53 7.42 22.53
C PHE A 30 -8.95 6.94 22.87
N VAL A 31 -9.64 7.57 23.82
CA VAL A 31 -11.03 7.24 24.15
C VAL A 31 -11.93 7.39 22.92
N ILE A 32 -11.84 8.52 22.22
CA ILE A 32 -12.62 8.75 20.99
C ILE A 32 -12.24 7.76 19.90
N LEU A 33 -10.95 7.57 19.64
CA LEU A 33 -10.46 6.65 18.61
C LEU A 33 -10.97 5.23 18.85
N TYR A 34 -10.79 4.70 20.05
CA TYR A 34 -11.24 3.34 20.38
C TYR A 34 -12.75 3.23 20.44
N SER A 35 -13.47 4.27 20.87
CA SER A 35 -14.95 4.26 20.83
C SER A 35 -15.46 4.13 19.40
N ILE A 36 -14.90 4.90 18.46
CA ILE A 36 -15.25 4.80 17.03
C ILE A 36 -14.90 3.41 16.48
N LEU A 37 -13.72 2.87 16.82
CA LEU A 37 -13.30 1.56 16.37
C LEU A 37 -14.15 0.42 16.95
N VAL A 38 -14.63 0.55 18.19
CA VAL A 38 -15.57 -0.40 18.80
C VAL A 38 -16.93 -0.34 18.11
N ILE A 39 -17.45 0.87 17.81
CA ILE A 39 -18.68 1.04 17.03
C ILE A 39 -18.53 0.41 15.64
N TRP A 40 -17.40 0.64 14.97
CA TRP A 40 -17.07 -0.02 13.70
C TRP A 40 -17.11 -1.55 13.86
N ALA A 41 -16.45 -2.06 14.90
CA ALA A 41 -16.23 -3.47 15.10
C ALA A 41 -17.51 -4.27 15.37
N PHE A 42 -18.39 -3.74 16.22
CA PHE A 42 -19.56 -4.48 16.70
C PHE A 42 -20.86 -4.09 16.01
N ILE A 43 -20.94 -2.90 15.39
CA ILE A 43 -22.18 -2.40 14.79
C ILE A 43 -22.04 -2.29 13.27
N LEU A 44 -21.13 -1.42 12.80
CA LEU A 44 -21.08 -1.08 11.37
C LEU A 44 -20.61 -2.25 10.51
N SER A 45 -19.55 -2.94 10.92
CA SER A 45 -18.98 -4.03 10.13
C SER A 45 -19.97 -5.21 10.00
N PRO A 46 -20.56 -5.76 11.08
CA PRO A 46 -21.56 -6.82 10.93
C PRO A 46 -22.75 -6.41 10.05
N LEU A 47 -23.27 -5.19 10.22
CA LEU A 47 -24.39 -4.68 9.43
C LEU A 47 -24.02 -4.62 7.93
N LEU A 48 -22.83 -4.10 7.61
CA LEU A 48 -22.32 -4.02 6.25
C LEU A 48 -22.18 -5.39 5.59
N PHE A 49 -21.61 -6.38 6.28
CA PHE A 49 -21.40 -7.71 5.68
C PHE A 49 -22.69 -8.55 5.62
N ASN A 50 -23.62 -8.38 6.58
CA ASN A 50 -24.92 -9.04 6.54
C ASN A 50 -25.75 -8.66 5.30
N ILE A 51 -25.53 -7.48 4.73
CA ILE A 51 -26.27 -7.00 3.55
C ILE A 51 -25.94 -7.83 2.29
N PHE A 52 -24.68 -8.24 2.10
CA PHE A 52 -24.24 -8.83 0.82
C PHE A 52 -23.59 -10.22 0.94
N MET A 53 -23.11 -10.64 2.11
CA MET A 53 -22.52 -11.97 2.25
C MET A 53 -23.52 -13.11 1.98
N PRO A 54 -24.79 -13.05 2.44
CA PRO A 54 -25.77 -14.10 2.13
C PRO A 54 -26.00 -14.27 0.63
N THR A 55 -26.05 -13.16 -0.13
CA THR A 55 -26.23 -13.22 -1.59
C THR A 55 -24.99 -13.80 -2.27
N LEU A 56 -23.78 -13.44 -1.84
CA LEU A 56 -22.53 -14.02 -2.37
C LEU A 56 -22.42 -15.53 -2.13
N VAL A 57 -22.81 -16.02 -0.94
CA VAL A 57 -22.74 -17.45 -0.60
C VAL A 57 -23.68 -18.27 -1.49
N VAL A 58 -24.88 -17.75 -1.75
CA VAL A 58 -25.85 -18.42 -2.64
C VAL A 58 -25.36 -18.42 -4.10
N GLN A 59 -24.69 -17.36 -4.54
CA GLN A 59 -24.25 -17.20 -5.93
C GLN A 59 -22.97 -17.98 -6.27
N ILE A 60 -22.11 -18.26 -5.30
CA ILE A 60 -20.82 -18.93 -5.52
C ILE A 60 -20.84 -20.32 -4.88
N PRO A 61 -21.24 -21.37 -5.62
CA PRO A 61 -21.26 -22.73 -5.10
C PRO A 61 -19.84 -23.17 -4.72
N GLY A 62 -19.69 -23.73 -3.51
CA GLY A 62 -18.41 -24.23 -3.01
C GLY A 62 -17.63 -23.27 -2.10
N ILE A 63 -18.12 -22.04 -1.84
CA ILE A 63 -17.51 -21.15 -0.83
C ILE A 63 -17.33 -21.86 0.51
N LEU A 64 -18.36 -22.60 0.95
CA LEU A 64 -18.37 -23.32 2.23
C LEU A 64 -17.21 -24.32 2.35
N ASN A 65 -16.98 -25.10 1.29
CA ASN A 65 -15.89 -26.08 1.24
C ASN A 65 -14.51 -25.39 1.16
N GLY A 66 -14.46 -24.15 0.68
CA GLY A 66 -13.25 -23.34 0.56
C GLY A 66 -12.94 -22.46 1.78
N ILE A 67 -13.81 -22.38 2.81
CA ILE A 67 -13.64 -21.47 3.95
C ILE A 67 -12.27 -21.65 4.62
N ALA A 68 -11.85 -22.91 4.82
CA ALA A 68 -10.57 -23.19 5.47
C ALA A 68 -9.40 -22.55 4.71
N LEU A 69 -9.41 -22.69 3.40
CA LEU A 69 -8.38 -22.16 2.51
C LEU A 69 -8.46 -20.63 2.42
N ILE A 70 -9.66 -20.05 2.42
CA ILE A 70 -9.86 -18.60 2.44
C ILE A 70 -9.29 -17.99 3.71
N ILE A 71 -9.51 -18.61 4.88
CA ILE A 71 -8.95 -18.16 6.15
C ILE A 71 -7.43 -18.28 6.13
N GLU A 72 -6.88 -19.41 5.72
CA GLU A 72 -5.43 -19.65 5.62
C GLU A 72 -4.76 -18.62 4.68
N LEU A 73 -5.32 -18.40 3.49
CA LEU A 73 -4.89 -17.39 2.52
C LEU A 73 -4.96 -15.98 3.10
N GLY A 74 -6.12 -15.62 3.65
CA GLY A 74 -6.37 -14.30 4.19
C GLY A 74 -5.39 -13.96 5.29
N LEU A 75 -5.15 -14.89 6.22
CA LEU A 75 -4.19 -14.68 7.31
C LEU A 75 -2.74 -14.61 6.81
N MET A 76 -2.37 -15.40 5.80
CA MET A 76 -1.05 -15.30 5.21
C MET A 76 -0.83 -13.98 4.47
N ALA A 77 -1.83 -13.50 3.72
CA ALA A 77 -1.79 -12.20 3.08
C ALA A 77 -1.74 -11.06 4.11
N ILE A 78 -2.52 -11.15 5.20
CA ILE A 78 -2.46 -10.22 6.34
C ILE A 78 -1.07 -10.24 6.97
N PHE A 79 -0.50 -11.42 7.22
CA PHE A 79 0.84 -11.55 7.79
C PHE A 79 1.90 -10.90 6.90
N LEU A 80 1.92 -11.20 5.60
CA LEU A 80 2.89 -10.64 4.65
C LEU A 80 2.74 -9.12 4.51
N SER A 81 1.50 -8.62 4.45
CA SER A 81 1.24 -7.17 4.34
C SER A 81 1.68 -6.41 5.60
N ILE A 82 1.45 -6.96 6.79
CA ILE A 82 1.91 -6.37 8.06
C ILE A 82 3.43 -6.47 8.20
N PHE A 83 4.03 -7.59 7.79
CA PHE A 83 5.48 -7.76 7.75
C PHE A 83 6.16 -6.71 6.86
N MET A 84 5.51 -6.30 5.76
CA MET A 84 6.00 -5.24 4.88
C MET A 84 5.95 -3.83 5.49
N TYR A 85 5.09 -3.59 6.49
CA TYR A 85 4.91 -2.25 7.02
C TYR A 85 6.19 -1.65 7.63
N PRO A 86 6.96 -2.34 8.49
CA PRO A 86 8.25 -1.85 8.97
C PRO A 86 9.29 -1.68 7.86
N LEU A 87 9.34 -2.59 6.88
CA LEU A 87 10.27 -2.52 5.74
C LEU A 87 10.05 -1.24 4.92
N ASN A 88 8.79 -0.88 4.71
CA ASN A 88 8.43 0.36 4.04
C ASN A 88 8.79 1.62 4.84
N ASN A 89 8.98 1.51 6.16
CA ASN A 89 9.43 2.65 6.95
C ASN A 89 10.93 2.93 6.80
N ILE A 90 11.75 2.00 6.30
CA ILE A 90 13.16 2.25 5.95
C ILE A 90 13.27 3.30 4.84
N TYR A 91 12.24 3.41 3.97
CA TYR A 91 12.16 4.49 2.99
C TYR A 91 12.16 5.87 3.64
N ARG A 92 11.79 6.02 4.92
CA ARG A 92 11.80 7.30 5.64
C ARG A 92 13.21 7.54 6.23
N LYS A 93 13.82 8.71 5.95
CA LYS A 93 15.12 9.08 6.55
C LYS A 93 14.81 9.14 8.03
N THR A 94 15.43 8.29 8.83
CA THR A 94 15.37 8.40 10.28
C THR A 94 15.90 9.78 10.64
N GLU A 95 15.10 10.58 11.34
CA GLU A 95 15.52 11.91 11.80
C GLU A 95 16.77 11.71 12.68
N ILE A 96 17.92 12.09 12.13
CA ILE A 96 19.25 11.83 12.69
C ILE A 96 19.35 12.37 14.13
N GLY A 97 18.67 13.48 14.42
CA GLY A 97 18.65 14.11 15.73
C GLY A 97 18.03 13.27 16.87
N TYR A 98 17.12 12.33 16.59
CA TYR A 98 16.54 11.48 17.65
C TYR A 98 17.51 10.37 18.08
N LYS A 99 18.25 9.79 17.13
CA LYS A 99 19.26 8.77 17.40
C LYS A 99 20.47 9.35 18.15
N GLU A 100 20.85 10.59 17.87
CA GLU A 100 21.92 11.31 18.58
C GLU A 100 21.58 11.60 20.05
N ILE A 101 20.33 11.97 20.35
CA ILE A 101 19.88 12.17 21.74
C ILE A 101 19.82 10.84 22.51
N LEU A 102 19.51 9.74 21.81
CA LEU A 102 19.52 8.38 22.37
C LEU A 102 20.94 7.85 22.63
N LEU A 103 21.92 8.19 21.78
CA LEU A 103 23.35 7.87 21.98
C LEU A 103 23.92 8.50 23.25
N ALA A 104 23.39 9.65 23.67
CA ALA A 104 23.82 10.32 24.90
C ALA A 104 23.21 9.68 26.18
N SER A 105 22.31 8.70 26.03
CA SER A 105 21.65 8.03 27.16
C SER A 105 22.31 6.67 27.47
N PRO A 106 22.30 6.18 28.73
CA PRO A 106 22.87 4.88 29.10
C PRO A 106 22.03 3.67 28.64
N ALA A 107 21.14 3.83 27.65
CA ALA A 107 20.24 2.78 27.19
C ALA A 107 20.96 1.80 26.25
N THR A 108 20.77 0.50 26.48
CA THR A 108 21.29 -0.53 25.56
C THR A 108 20.50 -0.53 24.26
N VAL A 109 21.12 -0.94 23.15
CA VAL A 109 20.46 -1.05 21.83
C VAL A 109 19.23 -1.98 21.90
N GLY A 110 19.28 -3.01 22.75
CA GLY A 110 18.14 -3.91 23.02
C GLY A 110 16.97 -3.19 23.70
N ASP A 111 17.23 -2.33 24.69
CA ASP A 111 16.19 -1.54 25.37
C ASP A 111 15.53 -0.53 24.42
N ILE A 112 16.29 0.03 23.49
CA ILE A 112 15.79 0.93 22.45
C ILE A 112 14.84 0.17 21.53
N PHE A 113 15.29 -0.96 20.96
CA PHE A 113 14.48 -1.78 20.07
C PHE A 113 13.18 -2.25 20.72
N LEU A 114 13.26 -2.80 21.94
CA LEU A 114 12.10 -3.28 22.68
C LEU A 114 11.14 -2.14 23.04
N GLY A 115 11.69 -1.01 23.48
CA GLY A 115 10.90 0.19 23.81
C GLY A 115 10.13 0.72 22.60
N GLU A 116 10.78 0.84 21.45
CA GLU A 116 10.14 1.26 20.20
C GLU A 116 9.07 0.27 19.73
N PHE A 117 9.31 -1.04 19.86
CA PHE A 117 8.37 -2.08 19.46
C PHE A 117 7.10 -2.06 20.34
N ILE A 118 7.27 -2.07 21.67
CA ILE A 118 6.16 -2.05 22.63
C ILE A 118 5.40 -0.71 22.57
N GLY A 119 6.11 0.40 22.36
CA GLY A 119 5.50 1.74 22.22
C GLY A 119 4.48 1.84 21.08
N LYS A 120 4.55 0.93 20.09
CA LYS A 120 3.63 0.85 18.95
C LYS A 120 2.39 -0.02 19.20
N PHE A 121 2.30 -0.73 20.34
CA PHE A 121 1.20 -1.66 20.63
C PHE A 121 -0.20 -1.02 20.57
N PRO A 122 -0.45 0.19 21.08
CA PRO A 122 -1.77 0.81 20.95
C PRO A 122 -2.20 1.00 19.49
N ILE A 123 -1.25 1.27 18.60
CA ILE A 123 -1.51 1.38 17.16
C ILE A 123 -1.84 0.00 16.57
N TYR A 124 -1.11 -1.05 16.99
CA TYR A 124 -1.41 -2.42 16.59
C TYR A 124 -2.80 -2.87 17.05
N LEU A 125 -3.20 -2.53 18.27
CA LEU A 125 -4.58 -2.75 18.75
C LEU A 125 -5.61 -2.02 17.89
N GLY A 126 -5.33 -0.78 17.49
CA GLY A 126 -6.17 -0.05 16.55
C GLY A 126 -6.32 -0.78 15.22
N ALA A 127 -5.22 -1.29 14.65
CA ALA A 127 -5.25 -2.07 13.41
C ALA A 127 -6.06 -3.38 13.55
N VAL A 128 -5.93 -4.07 14.68
CA VAL A 128 -6.71 -5.28 14.99
C VAL A 128 -8.21 -4.98 15.04
N LEU A 129 -8.61 -3.87 15.67
CA LEU A 129 -10.01 -3.43 15.70
C LEU A 129 -10.56 -2.98 14.35
N VAL A 130 -9.69 -2.70 13.36
CA VAL A 130 -10.13 -2.43 11.98
C VAL A 130 -10.26 -3.73 11.18
N ILE A 131 -9.26 -4.62 11.26
CA ILE A 131 -9.15 -5.81 10.43
C ILE A 131 -10.04 -6.96 10.93
N THR A 132 -10.08 -7.20 12.23
CA THR A 132 -10.80 -8.35 12.80
C THR A 132 -12.31 -8.32 12.52
N PRO A 133 -13.00 -7.17 12.63
CA PRO A 133 -14.42 -7.10 12.28
C PRO A 133 -14.71 -7.46 10.84
N ILE A 134 -13.79 -7.17 9.92
CA ILE A 134 -13.91 -7.58 8.51
C ILE A 134 -13.88 -9.10 8.40
N VAL A 135 -12.92 -9.76 9.06
CA VAL A 135 -12.82 -11.24 9.06
C VAL A 135 -14.08 -11.86 9.69
N ILE A 136 -14.51 -11.33 10.83
CA ILE A 136 -15.72 -11.78 11.52
C ILE A 136 -16.96 -11.55 10.67
N GLY A 137 -17.10 -10.37 10.05
CA GLY A 137 -18.22 -10.03 9.19
C GLY A 137 -18.31 -10.91 7.94
N LEU A 138 -17.16 -11.35 7.41
CA LEU A 138 -17.13 -12.31 6.31
C LEU A 138 -17.54 -13.73 6.76
N LEU A 139 -17.20 -14.14 7.98
CA LEU A 139 -17.45 -15.51 8.46
C LEU A 139 -18.81 -15.69 9.14
N ASN A 140 -19.26 -14.69 9.91
CA ASN A 140 -20.45 -14.80 10.76
C ASN A 140 -21.75 -15.09 9.99
N PRO A 141 -22.04 -14.45 8.84
CA PRO A 141 -23.24 -14.76 8.06
C PRO A 141 -23.25 -16.19 7.52
N VAL A 142 -22.10 -16.85 7.50
CA VAL A 142 -21.89 -18.17 6.88
C VAL A 142 -21.92 -19.28 7.92
N ILE A 143 -21.24 -19.08 9.06
CA ILE A 143 -21.00 -20.13 10.06
C ILE A 143 -21.77 -19.88 11.37
N ASN A 144 -22.33 -18.67 11.55
CA ASN A 144 -23.00 -18.22 12.77
C ASN A 144 -22.12 -18.38 14.02
N LEU A 145 -21.21 -17.42 14.21
CA LEU A 145 -20.17 -17.51 15.22
C LEU A 145 -20.73 -17.27 16.64
N ILE A 146 -20.18 -17.96 17.63
CA ILE A 146 -20.49 -17.78 19.06
C ILE A 146 -19.48 -16.80 19.67
N PHE A 147 -19.88 -16.04 20.69
CA PHE A 147 -19.03 -15.05 21.38
C PHE A 147 -17.59 -15.53 21.70
N ILE A 148 -17.40 -16.79 22.12
CA ILE A 148 -16.07 -17.34 22.39
C ILE A 148 -15.18 -17.37 21.12
N GLN A 149 -15.77 -17.68 19.96
CA GLN A 149 -15.06 -17.68 18.68
C GLN A 149 -14.66 -16.26 18.28
N TYR A 150 -15.47 -15.24 18.57
CA TYR A 150 -15.08 -13.84 18.38
C TYR A 150 -13.78 -13.52 19.14
N LEU A 151 -13.73 -13.85 20.44
CA LEU A 151 -12.55 -13.61 21.28
C LEU A 151 -11.30 -14.30 20.73
N ILE A 152 -11.44 -15.54 20.25
CA ILE A 152 -10.34 -16.30 19.66
C ILE A 152 -9.87 -15.67 18.34
N ILE A 153 -10.79 -15.21 17.49
CA ILE A 153 -10.44 -14.49 16.25
C ILE A 153 -9.66 -13.21 16.58
N TYR A 154 -10.11 -12.42 17.55
CA TYR A 154 -9.37 -11.24 18.02
C TYR A 154 -7.97 -11.59 18.54
N ALA A 155 -7.84 -12.64 19.35
CA ALA A 155 -6.55 -13.07 19.90
C ALA A 155 -5.59 -13.55 18.80
N CYS A 156 -6.06 -14.35 17.84
CA CYS A 156 -5.26 -14.84 16.74
C CYS A 156 -4.79 -13.72 15.80
N ILE A 157 -5.68 -12.81 15.42
CA ILE A 157 -5.31 -11.67 14.56
C ILE A 157 -4.35 -10.74 15.29
N PHE A 158 -4.54 -10.49 16.59
CA PHE A 158 -3.58 -9.74 17.39
C PHE A 158 -2.21 -10.42 17.43
N GLY A 159 -2.17 -11.74 17.66
CA GLY A 159 -0.94 -12.52 17.64
C GLY A 159 -0.22 -12.44 16.29
N ILE A 160 -0.95 -12.55 15.18
CA ILE A 160 -0.41 -12.38 13.82
C ILE A 160 0.18 -10.99 13.64
N VAL A 161 -0.54 -9.93 14.04
CA VAL A 161 -0.08 -8.54 13.88
C VAL A 161 1.21 -8.31 14.67
N VAL A 162 1.24 -8.74 15.93
CA VAL A 162 2.44 -8.61 16.79
C VAL A 162 3.60 -9.41 16.20
N PHE A 163 3.35 -10.63 15.74
CA PHE A 163 4.42 -11.47 15.22
C PHE A 163 4.99 -10.98 13.88
N ALA A 164 4.11 -10.63 12.94
CA ALA A 164 4.49 -10.08 11.65
C ALA A 164 5.26 -8.76 11.79
N THR A 165 4.80 -7.86 12.67
CA THR A 165 5.51 -6.59 12.94
C THR A 165 6.84 -6.81 13.63
N LEU A 166 6.96 -7.78 14.54
CA LEU A 166 8.22 -8.13 15.19
C LEU A 166 9.24 -8.57 14.13
N LEU A 167 8.89 -9.57 13.32
CA LEU A 167 9.75 -10.06 12.25
C LEU A 167 10.09 -8.95 11.25
N GLY A 168 9.09 -8.18 10.81
CA GLY A 168 9.29 -7.05 9.91
C GLY A 168 10.23 -5.99 10.49
N SER A 169 10.16 -5.71 11.79
CA SER A 169 11.03 -4.73 12.45
C SER A 169 12.49 -5.22 12.55
N ILE A 170 12.70 -6.52 12.81
CA ILE A 170 14.04 -7.13 12.85
C ILE A 170 14.65 -7.12 11.45
N THR A 171 13.91 -7.55 10.43
CA THR A 171 14.40 -7.55 9.05
C THR A 171 14.65 -6.14 8.56
N ALA A 172 13.81 -5.18 8.93
CA ALA A 172 13.99 -3.77 8.58
C ALA A 172 15.24 -3.17 9.23
N ALA A 173 15.44 -3.37 10.52
CA ALA A 173 16.64 -2.91 11.21
C ALA A 173 17.91 -3.54 10.60
N TRP A 174 17.87 -4.84 10.32
CA TRP A 174 19.00 -5.55 9.70
C TRP A 174 19.34 -5.02 8.29
N LEU A 175 18.32 -4.75 7.46
CA LEU A 175 18.51 -4.12 6.15
C LEU A 175 19.04 -2.70 6.28
N GLU A 176 18.48 -1.88 7.17
CA GLU A 176 18.95 -0.51 7.43
C GLU A 176 20.43 -0.52 7.84
N HIS A 177 20.81 -1.40 8.77
CA HIS A 177 22.19 -1.59 9.22
C HIS A 177 23.14 -2.00 8.07
N LYS A 178 22.68 -2.82 7.12
CA LYS A 178 23.50 -3.19 5.94
C LYS A 178 23.61 -2.04 4.94
N ILE A 179 22.52 -1.31 4.71
CA ILE A 179 22.42 -0.20 3.76
C ILE A 179 23.24 1.01 4.24
N ALA A 180 23.26 1.27 5.55
CA ALA A 180 23.93 2.42 6.17
C ALA A 180 25.47 2.39 6.04
N LYS A 181 26.08 1.25 5.69
CA LYS A 181 27.55 1.11 5.65
C LYS A 181 28.24 1.80 4.47
N SER A 182 27.54 2.18 3.39
CA SER A 182 28.16 2.93 2.29
C SER A 182 27.15 3.75 1.48
N GLU A 183 27.62 4.82 0.83
CA GLU A 183 26.78 5.69 -0.02
C GLU A 183 26.18 4.95 -1.23
N ARG A 184 27.00 4.14 -1.91
CA ARG A 184 26.51 3.28 -2.99
C ARG A 184 25.48 2.26 -2.48
N ALA A 185 25.68 1.71 -1.28
CA ALA A 185 24.70 0.82 -0.65
C ALA A 185 23.42 1.55 -0.22
N LYS A 186 23.46 2.84 0.11
CA LYS A 186 22.27 3.66 0.40
C LYS A 186 21.39 3.85 -0.83
N ASP A 187 21.99 4.21 -1.95
CA ASP A 187 21.30 4.33 -3.23
C ASP A 187 20.78 2.97 -3.72
N LEU A 188 21.62 1.93 -3.69
CA LEU A 188 21.22 0.56 -4.03
C LEU A 188 20.19 0.00 -3.03
N GLY A 189 20.24 0.43 -1.78
CA GLY A 189 19.30 0.03 -0.73
C GLY A 189 17.89 0.49 -1.02
N LYS A 190 17.71 1.72 -1.53
CA LYS A 190 16.41 2.18 -2.04
C LYS A 190 15.90 1.27 -3.16
N VAL A 191 16.78 0.90 -4.11
CA VAL A 191 16.44 -0.01 -5.23
C VAL A 191 16.03 -1.39 -4.74
N LEU A 192 16.83 -1.97 -3.84
CA LEU A 192 16.59 -3.28 -3.26
C LEU A 192 15.26 -3.33 -2.51
N LEU A 193 14.92 -2.30 -1.76
CA LEU A 193 13.61 -2.22 -1.08
C LEU A 193 12.44 -2.16 -2.07
N PHE A 194 12.59 -1.48 -3.21
CA PHE A 194 11.54 -1.46 -4.24
C PHE A 194 11.36 -2.84 -4.87
N LEU A 195 12.46 -3.54 -5.16
CA LEU A 195 12.42 -4.92 -5.64
C LEU A 195 11.78 -5.85 -4.62
N ILE A 196 12.10 -5.71 -3.33
CA ILE A 196 11.45 -6.47 -2.25
C ILE A 196 9.95 -6.19 -2.23
N SER A 197 9.52 -4.94 -2.37
CA SER A 197 8.11 -4.58 -2.40
C SER A 197 7.36 -5.21 -3.59
N ILE A 198 7.94 -5.18 -4.80
CA ILE A 198 7.37 -5.84 -5.98
C ILE A 198 7.33 -7.36 -5.77
N ALA A 199 8.42 -7.95 -5.30
CA ALA A 199 8.51 -9.37 -5.02
C ALA A 199 7.47 -9.81 -3.99
N MET A 200 7.21 -9.01 -2.97
CA MET A 200 6.23 -9.31 -1.94
C MET A 200 4.80 -9.21 -2.45
N VAL A 201 4.49 -8.24 -3.31
CA VAL A 201 3.20 -8.23 -4.02
C VAL A 201 3.07 -9.49 -4.87
N ALA A 202 4.12 -9.88 -5.60
CA ALA A 202 4.11 -11.09 -6.39
C ALA A 202 3.93 -12.36 -5.53
N ILE A 203 4.54 -12.41 -4.35
CA ILE A 203 4.34 -13.50 -3.38
C ILE A 203 2.89 -13.52 -2.90
N ILE A 204 2.30 -12.38 -2.53
CA ILE A 204 0.91 -12.33 -2.05
C ILE A 204 -0.06 -12.85 -3.13
N PHE A 205 0.10 -12.42 -4.38
CA PHE A 205 -0.76 -12.89 -5.45
C PHE A 205 -0.45 -14.33 -5.89
N SER A 206 0.80 -14.80 -5.81
CA SER A 206 1.15 -16.19 -6.12
C SER A 206 0.56 -17.18 -5.12
N MET A 207 0.17 -16.72 -3.93
CA MET A 207 -0.57 -17.54 -2.99
C MET A 207 -1.88 -18.05 -3.57
N GLN A 208 -2.57 -17.30 -4.44
CA GLN A 208 -3.76 -17.83 -5.11
C GLN A 208 -3.46 -19.12 -5.89
N PHE A 209 -2.34 -19.18 -6.62
CA PHE A 209 -1.93 -20.38 -7.34
C PHE A 209 -1.47 -21.50 -6.41
N LEU A 210 -0.71 -21.15 -5.38
CA LEU A 210 -0.28 -22.11 -4.37
C LEU A 210 -1.49 -22.80 -3.75
N PHE A 211 -2.58 -22.09 -3.49
CA PHE A 211 -3.78 -22.67 -2.91
C PHE A 211 -4.60 -23.52 -3.88
N ASN A 212 -4.75 -23.08 -5.14
CA ASN A 212 -5.33 -23.95 -6.17
C ASN A 212 -4.53 -25.26 -6.29
N PHE A 213 -3.22 -25.18 -6.17
CA PHE A 213 -2.34 -26.35 -6.16
C PHE A 213 -2.49 -27.20 -4.90
N LEU A 214 -2.68 -26.59 -3.72
CA LEU A 214 -2.93 -27.30 -2.45
C LEU A 214 -4.29 -28.00 -2.41
N ILE A 215 -5.33 -27.44 -3.03
CA ILE A 215 -6.64 -28.10 -3.19
C ILE A 215 -6.46 -29.44 -3.89
N ASN A 216 -5.68 -29.45 -4.98
CA ASN A 216 -5.43 -30.63 -5.79
C ASN A 216 -4.42 -31.60 -5.12
N ASN A 217 -3.60 -31.11 -4.19
CA ASN A 217 -2.55 -31.87 -3.52
C ASN A 217 -2.59 -31.67 -2.00
N PRO A 218 -3.59 -32.22 -1.29
CA PRO A 218 -3.80 -31.97 0.13
C PRO A 218 -2.64 -32.45 1.01
N GLN A 219 -1.83 -33.41 0.54
CA GLN A 219 -0.63 -33.88 1.23
C GLN A 219 0.41 -32.77 1.44
N LEU A 220 0.48 -31.80 0.52
CA LEU A 220 1.44 -30.71 0.57
C LEU A 220 1.08 -29.63 1.59
N LYS A 221 -0.16 -29.62 2.07
CA LYS A 221 -0.64 -28.71 3.13
C LYS A 221 0.21 -28.81 4.40
N ASN A 222 0.74 -30.00 4.68
CA ASN A 222 1.62 -30.28 5.81
C ASN A 222 3.00 -29.62 5.71
N TRP A 223 3.47 -29.27 4.52
CA TRP A 223 4.74 -28.53 4.37
C TRP A 223 4.51 -27.04 4.58
N VAL A 224 3.37 -26.53 4.12
CA VAL A 224 3.05 -25.10 4.22
C VAL A 224 2.79 -24.71 5.67
N ILE A 225 2.27 -25.59 6.53
CA ILE A 225 1.94 -25.30 7.93
C ILE A 225 3.11 -24.77 8.78
N PHE A 226 4.36 -24.93 8.35
CA PHE A 226 5.51 -24.30 9.00
C PHE A 226 5.55 -22.77 8.82
N PHE A 227 4.74 -22.24 7.91
CA PHE A 227 4.58 -20.81 7.73
C PHE A 227 3.88 -20.17 8.94
N PRO A 228 4.46 -19.14 9.58
CA PRO A 228 3.96 -18.53 10.80
C PRO A 228 2.46 -18.22 10.89
N SER A 229 1.86 -17.69 9.82
CA SER A 229 0.44 -17.33 9.83
C SER A 229 -0.48 -18.54 9.95
N LEU A 230 -0.02 -19.72 9.51
CA LEU A 230 -0.82 -20.93 9.51
C LEU A 230 -0.96 -21.55 10.90
N TRP A 231 -0.08 -21.22 11.84
CA TRP A 231 -0.26 -21.63 13.23
C TRP A 231 -1.51 -20.97 13.83
N PHE A 232 -1.72 -19.69 13.50
CA PHE A 232 -2.90 -18.95 13.93
C PHE A 232 -4.15 -19.36 13.14
N SER A 233 -4.04 -19.65 11.84
CA SER A 233 -5.18 -20.16 11.07
C SER A 233 -5.63 -21.52 11.57
N ASN A 234 -4.72 -22.44 11.93
CA ASN A 234 -5.06 -23.74 12.46
C ASN A 234 -5.86 -23.64 13.78
N ILE A 235 -5.46 -22.72 14.66
CA ILE A 235 -6.21 -22.40 15.88
C ILE A 235 -7.61 -21.92 15.54
N LEU A 236 -7.73 -20.97 14.61
CA LEU A 236 -9.03 -20.44 14.20
C LEU A 236 -9.94 -21.49 13.61
N LEU A 237 -9.43 -22.28 12.67
CA LEU A 237 -10.19 -23.33 12.00
C LEU A 237 -10.71 -24.36 12.99
N PHE A 238 -9.90 -24.78 13.97
CA PHE A 238 -10.34 -25.72 14.98
C PHE A 238 -11.51 -25.20 15.82
N PHE A 239 -11.47 -23.93 16.21
CA PHE A 239 -12.53 -23.33 17.03
C PHE A 239 -13.79 -22.97 16.24
N ILE A 240 -13.66 -22.73 14.93
CA ILE A 240 -14.79 -22.54 14.02
C ILE A 240 -15.48 -23.89 13.79
N GLU A 241 -14.74 -24.86 13.27
CA GLU A 241 -15.23 -26.21 13.03
C GLU A 241 -14.06 -27.23 13.06
N PRO A 242 -14.00 -28.14 14.06
CA PRO A 242 -12.90 -29.08 14.21
C PRO A 242 -12.66 -29.99 12.99
N SER A 243 -13.70 -30.27 12.21
CA SER A 243 -13.64 -31.11 11.00
C SER A 243 -12.67 -30.55 9.94
N LEU A 244 -12.46 -29.23 9.91
CA LEU A 244 -11.61 -28.53 8.94
C LEU A 244 -10.11 -28.77 9.16
N VAL A 245 -9.73 -29.31 10.33
CA VAL A 245 -8.32 -29.48 10.77
C VAL A 245 -7.83 -30.93 10.65
N ASN A 246 -8.72 -31.89 10.42
CA ASN A 246 -8.45 -33.34 10.51
C ASN A 246 -7.30 -33.88 9.63
N ASN A 247 -6.75 -33.09 8.70
CA ASN A 247 -5.69 -33.50 7.78
C ASN A 247 -4.30 -32.94 8.12
N TYR A 248 -4.13 -32.20 9.22
CA TYR A 248 -2.87 -31.54 9.57
C TYR A 248 -1.97 -32.38 10.47
N PHE A 249 -0.68 -32.46 10.12
CA PHE A 249 0.35 -33.10 10.95
C PHE A 249 0.56 -32.35 12.29
N LEU A 250 0.54 -31.01 12.27
CA LEU A 250 0.59 -30.22 13.49
C LEU A 250 -0.80 -30.11 14.09
N ASN A 251 -1.00 -30.78 15.23
CA ASN A 251 -2.20 -30.61 16.04
C ASN A 251 -2.32 -29.15 16.53
N VAL A 252 -3.53 -28.73 16.85
CA VAL A 252 -3.85 -27.41 17.41
C VAL A 252 -3.04 -27.12 18.65
N GLY A 253 -2.80 -28.14 19.50
CA GLY A 253 -1.90 -28.03 20.65
C GLY A 253 -0.47 -27.63 20.27
N THR A 254 0.11 -28.20 19.20
CA THR A 254 1.46 -27.80 18.77
C THR A 254 1.43 -26.45 18.06
N SER A 255 0.40 -26.14 17.29
CA SER A 255 0.23 -24.80 16.68
C SER A 255 0.07 -23.69 17.72
N THR A 256 -0.67 -23.91 18.81
CA THR A 256 -0.78 -22.93 19.93
C THR A 256 0.56 -22.71 20.61
N ILE A 257 1.30 -23.79 20.90
CA ILE A 257 2.65 -23.72 21.47
C ILE A 257 3.58 -22.92 20.55
N LEU A 258 3.59 -23.21 19.24
CA LEU A 258 4.41 -22.47 18.28
C LEU A 258 4.00 -21.00 18.17
N ALA A 259 2.70 -20.71 18.08
CA ALA A 259 2.16 -19.36 17.97
C ALA A 259 2.50 -18.47 19.17
N VAL A 260 2.73 -19.05 20.35
CA VAL A 260 3.11 -18.31 21.56
C VAL A 260 4.62 -18.32 21.77
N ILE A 261 5.25 -19.49 21.82
CA ILE A 261 6.66 -19.63 22.21
C ILE A 261 7.59 -19.02 21.16
N VAL A 262 7.33 -19.20 19.87
CA VAL A 262 8.25 -18.74 18.81
C VAL A 262 8.36 -17.21 18.77
N PRO A 263 7.27 -16.41 18.80
CA PRO A 263 7.38 -14.96 18.89
C PRO A 263 8.12 -14.48 20.15
N PHE A 264 7.87 -15.10 21.32
CA PHE A 264 8.58 -14.74 22.56
C PHE A 264 10.08 -15.06 22.47
N LEU A 265 10.44 -16.21 21.91
CA LEU A 265 11.83 -16.61 21.71
C LEU A 265 12.53 -15.66 20.73
N ILE A 266 11.88 -15.31 19.62
CA ILE A 266 12.42 -14.35 18.65
C ILE A 266 12.61 -12.98 19.28
N LEU A 267 11.64 -12.51 20.07
CA LEU A 267 11.75 -11.23 20.79
C LEU A 267 12.92 -11.25 21.78
N PHE A 268 13.11 -12.35 22.52
CA PHE A 268 14.24 -12.52 23.44
C PHE A 268 15.59 -12.54 22.71
N ILE A 269 15.70 -13.26 21.59
CA ILE A 269 16.91 -13.27 20.76
C ILE A 269 17.18 -11.89 20.17
N ALA A 270 16.14 -11.21 19.66
CA ALA A 270 16.26 -9.87 19.09
C ALA A 270 16.74 -8.86 20.13
N TYR A 271 16.20 -8.92 21.36
CA TYR A 271 16.65 -8.09 22.48
C TYR A 271 18.13 -8.32 22.79
N LYS A 272 18.56 -9.58 22.92
CA LYS A 272 19.97 -9.92 23.25
C LYS A 272 20.96 -9.66 22.12
N LYS A 273 20.54 -9.73 20.86
CA LYS A 273 21.43 -9.59 19.68
C LYS A 273 21.24 -8.27 18.93
N ALA A 274 20.55 -7.28 19.52
CA ALA A 274 20.21 -6.02 18.88
C ALA A 274 21.44 -5.28 18.30
N GLU A 275 22.57 -5.33 19.00
CA GLU A 275 23.84 -4.71 18.57
C GLU A 275 24.33 -5.21 17.20
N LYS A 276 24.00 -6.44 16.80
CA LYS A 276 24.46 -7.03 15.53
C LYS A 276 23.70 -6.51 14.31
N PHE A 277 22.52 -5.93 14.51
CA PHE A 277 21.63 -5.57 13.41
C PHE A 277 21.05 -4.15 13.51
N TYR A 278 21.37 -3.38 14.54
CA TYR A 278 20.83 -2.03 14.75
C TYR A 278 21.99 -1.03 14.84
N THR A 279 22.16 -0.18 13.81
CA THR A 279 23.16 0.89 13.77
C THR A 279 22.59 2.20 14.27
N VAL A 280 23.37 2.91 15.08
CA VAL A 280 23.01 4.25 15.60
C VAL A 280 23.81 5.37 14.93
N ASP A 281 24.95 5.08 14.31
CA ASP A 281 25.81 6.09 13.69
C ASP A 281 25.30 6.56 12.30
N GLY A 282 25.18 7.87 12.13
CA GLY A 282 24.84 8.51 10.86
C GLY A 282 26.08 8.75 9.99
N SER A 283 26.06 8.31 8.74
CA SER A 283 27.14 8.59 7.78
C SER A 283 27.04 10.01 7.20
N ILE A 284 28.14 10.78 7.23
CA ILE A 284 28.26 12.14 6.67
C ILE A 284 28.33 12.09 5.13
N GLU A 285 27.57 12.96 4.47
CA GLU A 285 27.36 13.01 3.02
C GLU A 285 28.44 13.87 2.30
N LYS A 286 28.92 13.44 1.13
CA LYS A 286 29.63 14.30 0.15
C LYS A 286 29.04 14.07 -1.24
N ILE A 287 28.28 15.05 -1.72
CA ILE A 287 27.60 14.99 -3.03
C ILE A 287 28.61 15.36 -4.13
N SER A 288 28.94 14.41 -5.02
CA SER A 288 29.69 14.72 -6.25
C SER A 288 28.73 14.89 -7.44
N THR A 289 28.72 16.06 -8.08
CA THR A 289 27.96 16.30 -9.31
C THR A 289 28.85 16.20 -10.54
N SER A 290 28.57 15.24 -11.43
CA SER A 290 29.17 15.21 -12.78
C SER A 290 28.17 15.75 -13.82
N VAL A 291 28.60 16.69 -14.66
CA VAL A 291 27.79 17.24 -15.76
C VAL A 291 28.10 16.46 -17.05
N LYS A 292 27.07 15.95 -17.74
CA LYS A 292 27.17 15.28 -19.06
C LYS A 292 26.44 16.08 -20.14
N LYS A 293 26.80 15.87 -21.42
CA LYS A 293 26.17 16.49 -22.60
C LYS A 293 24.69 16.12 -22.74
N GLU A 294 23.95 16.95 -23.48
CA GLU A 294 22.49 16.83 -23.70
C GLU A 294 22.15 15.68 -24.67
N ASN A 295 21.21 14.80 -24.28
CA ASN A 295 20.80 13.63 -25.07
C ASN A 295 19.82 13.97 -26.22
N ILE A 296 19.79 13.11 -27.25
CA ILE A 296 18.92 13.20 -28.44
C ILE A 296 17.42 13.30 -28.10
N LEU A 297 16.96 12.62 -27.04
CA LEU A 297 15.56 12.64 -26.59
C LEU A 297 15.06 14.05 -26.31
N TYR A 298 15.89 14.90 -25.68
CA TYR A 298 15.52 16.29 -25.41
C TYR A 298 15.35 17.11 -26.69
N SER A 299 16.13 16.82 -27.74
CA SER A 299 15.98 17.48 -29.04
C SER A 299 14.67 17.12 -29.73
N ILE A 300 14.16 15.90 -29.55
CA ILE A 300 12.86 15.48 -30.10
C ILE A 300 11.73 16.17 -29.33
N MET A 301 11.82 16.24 -28.00
CA MET A 301 10.84 16.96 -27.19
C MET A 301 10.75 18.44 -27.56
N ARG A 302 11.87 19.10 -27.86
CA ARG A 302 11.87 20.50 -28.34
C ARG A 302 11.03 20.70 -29.60
N LYS A 303 11.01 19.71 -30.50
CA LYS A 303 10.21 19.77 -31.74
C LYS A 303 8.72 19.53 -31.51
N LEU A 304 8.37 18.71 -30.52
CA LEU A 304 6.98 18.37 -30.20
C LEU A 304 6.29 19.45 -29.34
N ILE A 305 7.06 20.18 -28.54
CA ILE A 305 6.54 21.16 -27.57
C ILE A 305 6.65 22.55 -28.19
N GLY A 306 5.52 23.23 -28.37
CA GLY A 306 5.51 24.60 -28.88
C GLY A 306 6.39 25.56 -28.07
N HIS A 307 6.96 26.57 -28.73
CA HIS A 307 8.00 27.46 -28.19
C HIS A 307 7.66 28.17 -26.87
N LYS A 308 6.37 28.32 -26.53
CA LYS A 308 5.93 29.01 -25.31
C LYS A 308 6.34 28.29 -24.01
N TRP A 309 6.40 26.95 -24.03
CA TRP A 309 6.57 26.11 -22.83
C TRP A 309 7.79 25.20 -22.87
N GLU A 310 8.50 25.19 -24.01
CA GLU A 310 9.61 24.30 -24.34
C GLU A 310 10.68 24.25 -23.23
N GLY A 311 11.25 25.39 -22.86
CA GLY A 311 12.33 25.45 -21.87
C GLY A 311 11.92 24.94 -20.49
N LEU A 312 10.68 25.19 -20.08
CA LEU A 312 10.18 24.82 -18.76
C LEU A 312 9.90 23.31 -18.68
N ILE A 313 9.26 22.75 -19.69
CA ILE A 313 8.98 21.32 -19.74
C ILE A 313 10.29 20.52 -19.83
N ILE A 314 11.26 20.97 -20.62
CA ILE A 314 12.56 20.27 -20.74
C ILE A 314 13.36 20.32 -19.45
N THR A 315 13.36 21.45 -18.74
CA THR A 315 14.06 21.57 -17.46
C THR A 315 13.42 20.65 -16.42
N GLN A 316 12.09 20.62 -16.32
CA GLN A 316 11.37 19.70 -15.44
C GLN A 316 11.62 18.22 -15.81
N PHE A 317 11.60 17.89 -17.10
CA PHE A 317 11.85 16.52 -17.56
C PHE A 317 13.29 16.09 -17.25
N LYS A 318 14.29 16.97 -17.48
CA LYS A 318 15.69 16.73 -17.10
C LYS A 318 15.83 16.53 -15.59
N GLU A 319 15.22 17.39 -14.80
CA GLU A 319 15.26 17.29 -13.34
C GLU A 319 14.63 15.97 -12.86
N PHE A 320 13.51 15.58 -13.48
CA PHE A 320 12.82 14.35 -13.18
C PHE A 320 13.74 13.13 -13.41
N PHE A 321 14.36 13.00 -14.58
CA PHE A 321 15.24 11.87 -14.89
C PHE A 321 16.60 11.90 -14.16
N ARG A 322 17.05 13.08 -13.72
CA ARG A 322 18.30 13.22 -12.96
C ARG A 322 18.18 12.59 -11.56
N LYS A 323 16.98 12.60 -10.97
CA LYS A 323 16.72 11.97 -9.67
C LYS A 323 16.53 10.46 -9.89
N ARG A 324 17.51 9.64 -9.48
CA ARG A 324 17.43 8.16 -9.52
C ARG A 324 16.15 7.61 -8.89
N GLU A 325 15.64 8.30 -7.88
CA GLU A 325 14.38 7.94 -7.22
C GLU A 325 13.17 7.94 -8.16
N ASN A 326 13.08 8.89 -9.09
CA ASN A 326 11.98 8.96 -10.04
C ASN A 326 12.04 7.83 -11.06
N LEU A 327 13.25 7.47 -11.51
CA LEU A 327 13.46 6.28 -12.34
C LEU A 327 13.01 5.02 -11.60
N MET A 328 13.32 4.91 -10.30
CA MET A 328 12.87 3.78 -9.50
C MET A 328 11.36 3.74 -9.31
N LYS A 329 10.68 4.89 -9.18
CA LYS A 329 9.21 4.96 -9.15
C LYS A 329 8.60 4.45 -10.46
N ILE A 330 9.20 4.75 -11.62
CA ILE A 330 8.76 4.18 -12.90
C ILE A 330 8.87 2.66 -12.88
N VAL A 331 10.06 2.12 -12.56
CA VAL A 331 10.29 0.66 -12.51
C VAL A 331 9.34 -0.01 -11.52
N TYR A 332 9.12 0.62 -10.37
CA TYR A 332 8.21 0.13 -9.34
C TYR A 332 6.76 0.07 -9.82
N LEU A 333 6.27 1.11 -10.47
CA LEU A 333 4.91 1.13 -11.01
C LEU A 333 4.72 0.11 -12.13
N ILE A 334 5.64 0.06 -13.10
CA ILE A 334 5.59 -0.95 -14.17
C ILE A 334 5.63 -2.36 -13.57
N GLY A 335 6.49 -2.59 -12.58
CA GLY A 335 6.64 -3.87 -11.92
C GLY A 335 5.38 -4.29 -11.16
N ILE A 336 4.78 -3.40 -10.34
CA ILE A 336 3.56 -3.71 -9.60
C ILE A 336 2.38 -3.91 -10.52
N GLU A 337 2.13 -2.99 -11.45
CA GLU A 337 0.99 -3.08 -12.36
C GLU A 337 1.13 -4.28 -13.30
N GLY A 338 2.34 -4.51 -13.82
CA GLY A 338 2.66 -5.68 -14.63
C GLY A 338 2.43 -6.98 -13.87
N MET A 339 2.85 -7.07 -12.60
CA MET A 339 2.57 -8.23 -11.75
C MET A 339 1.07 -8.41 -11.51
N ILE A 340 0.36 -7.37 -11.10
CA ILE A 340 -1.10 -7.44 -10.86
C ILE A 340 -1.82 -7.95 -12.12
N GLY A 341 -1.51 -7.41 -13.30
CA GLY A 341 -2.10 -7.89 -14.55
C GLY A 341 -1.66 -9.31 -14.92
N PHE A 342 -0.40 -9.67 -14.71
CA PHE A 342 0.06 -11.05 -14.91
C PHE A 342 -0.77 -12.04 -14.08
N PHE A 343 -0.97 -11.79 -12.79
CA PHE A 343 -1.80 -12.64 -11.94
C PHE A 343 -3.25 -12.73 -12.42
N PHE A 344 -3.86 -11.60 -12.77
CA PHE A 344 -5.21 -11.58 -13.32
C PHE A 344 -5.34 -12.36 -14.64
N SER A 345 -4.30 -12.39 -15.48
CA SER A 345 -4.37 -13.14 -16.75
C SER A 345 -4.57 -14.64 -16.55
N PHE A 346 -4.01 -15.24 -15.49
CA PHE A 346 -4.24 -16.65 -15.19
C PHE A 346 -5.64 -16.91 -14.64
N THR A 347 -6.21 -15.96 -13.88
CA THR A 347 -7.57 -16.11 -13.35
C THR A 347 -8.62 -16.20 -14.47
N LEU A 348 -8.31 -15.63 -15.64
CA LEU A 348 -9.18 -15.67 -16.82
C LEU A 348 -9.11 -16.99 -17.61
N GLY A 349 -8.05 -17.78 -17.45
CA GLY A 349 -7.80 -18.95 -18.29
C GLY A 349 -8.70 -20.17 -18.00
N GLY A 350 -9.56 -20.14 -16.97
CA GLY A 350 -10.17 -21.35 -16.40
C GLY A 350 -11.70 -21.49 -16.43
N SER A 351 -12.50 -20.52 -16.88
CA SER A 351 -13.98 -20.56 -16.69
C SER A 351 -14.78 -20.68 -18.00
N GLU A 352 -16.07 -21.03 -17.93
CA GLU A 352 -16.97 -21.15 -19.09
C GLU A 352 -17.19 -19.83 -19.86
N ILE A 353 -17.52 -19.96 -21.15
CA ILE A 353 -17.52 -18.91 -22.20
C ILE A 353 -18.31 -17.65 -21.82
N ILE A 354 -19.44 -17.76 -21.11
CA ILE A 354 -20.30 -16.61 -20.78
C ILE A 354 -19.80 -15.84 -19.55
N GLY A 355 -19.34 -16.54 -18.51
CA GLY A 355 -18.74 -15.92 -17.32
C GLY A 355 -17.41 -15.21 -17.63
N GLN A 356 -16.65 -15.72 -18.61
CA GLN A 356 -15.39 -15.11 -19.03
C GLN A 356 -15.55 -13.66 -19.53
N PHE A 357 -16.64 -13.33 -20.22
CA PHE A 357 -16.83 -11.97 -20.78
C PHE A 357 -16.96 -10.91 -19.70
N TYR A 358 -17.73 -11.19 -18.65
CA TYR A 358 -17.93 -10.28 -17.52
C TYR A 358 -16.65 -10.14 -16.70
N ILE A 359 -15.99 -11.27 -16.40
CA ILE A 359 -14.75 -11.27 -15.61
C ILE A 359 -13.63 -10.53 -16.35
N LYS A 360 -13.46 -10.74 -17.66
CA LYS A 360 -12.47 -10.02 -18.49
C LYS A 360 -12.73 -8.51 -18.46
N SER A 361 -14.00 -8.12 -18.56
CA SER A 361 -14.41 -6.71 -18.53
C SER A 361 -14.11 -6.05 -17.19
N LEU A 362 -14.44 -6.73 -16.08
CA LEU A 362 -14.15 -6.24 -14.73
C LEU A 362 -12.65 -6.11 -14.46
N ILE A 363 -11.84 -7.10 -14.90
CA ILE A 363 -10.38 -7.06 -14.74
C ILE A 363 -9.77 -5.88 -15.48
N ILE A 364 -10.20 -5.61 -16.72
CA ILE A 364 -9.73 -4.45 -17.49
C ILE A 364 -10.06 -3.15 -16.76
N VAL A 365 -11.29 -2.99 -16.28
CA VAL A 365 -11.72 -1.80 -15.51
C VAL A 365 -10.89 -1.65 -14.23
N PHE A 366 -10.64 -2.75 -13.52
CA PHE A 366 -9.86 -2.77 -12.29
C PHE A 366 -8.40 -2.38 -12.53
N LEU A 367 -7.77 -2.90 -13.60
CA LEU A 367 -6.40 -2.55 -13.99
C LEU A 367 -6.29 -1.08 -14.38
N ILE A 368 -7.25 -0.55 -15.15
CA ILE A 368 -7.31 0.87 -15.52
C ILE A 368 -7.40 1.74 -14.26
N PHE A 369 -8.31 1.38 -13.35
CA PHE A 369 -8.55 2.17 -12.15
C PHE A 369 -7.34 2.13 -11.21
N ILE A 370 -6.90 0.94 -10.80
CA ILE A 370 -5.80 0.79 -9.85
C ILE A 370 -4.50 1.33 -10.43
N GLY A 371 -4.17 0.99 -11.68
CA GLY A 371 -2.94 1.49 -12.30
C GLY A 371 -2.92 3.02 -12.36
N GLY A 372 -4.01 3.64 -12.85
CA GLY A 372 -4.10 5.11 -12.87
C GLY A 372 -4.01 5.75 -11.49
N THR A 373 -4.58 5.12 -10.46
CA THR A 373 -4.44 5.61 -9.07
C THR A 373 -3.02 5.49 -8.55
N LEU A 374 -2.34 4.36 -8.76
CA LEU A 374 -0.94 4.15 -8.35
C LEU A 374 -0.01 5.15 -9.06
N TYR A 375 -0.19 5.33 -10.37
CA TYR A 375 0.54 6.30 -11.17
C TYR A 375 0.38 7.73 -10.62
N GLY A 376 -0.87 8.15 -10.38
CA GLY A 376 -1.15 9.48 -9.83
C GLY A 376 -0.63 9.68 -8.40
N VAL A 377 -0.68 8.65 -7.55
CA VAL A 377 -0.09 8.69 -6.20
C VAL A 377 1.43 8.84 -6.27
N MET A 378 2.12 8.07 -7.11
CA MET A 378 3.58 8.04 -7.15
C MET A 378 4.21 9.23 -7.86
N PHE A 379 3.58 9.76 -8.91
CA PHE A 379 4.11 10.93 -9.61
C PHE A 379 3.46 12.23 -9.16
N GLY A 380 2.14 12.25 -9.04
CA GLY A 380 1.39 13.46 -8.70
C GLY A 380 1.74 14.02 -7.32
N SER A 381 1.94 13.14 -6.32
CA SER A 381 2.27 13.60 -4.97
C SER A 381 3.68 14.19 -4.85
N TYR A 382 4.64 13.81 -5.70
CA TYR A 382 6.04 14.21 -5.59
C TYR A 382 6.42 15.43 -6.46
N ILE A 383 5.46 16.04 -7.16
CA ILE A 383 5.73 17.13 -8.11
C ILE A 383 6.36 18.37 -7.45
N PHE A 384 5.94 18.71 -6.22
CA PHE A 384 6.47 19.88 -5.51
C PHE A 384 7.70 19.61 -4.64
N VAL A 385 8.17 18.35 -4.60
CA VAL A 385 9.32 17.98 -3.80
C VAL A 385 10.59 18.60 -4.38
N GLY A 386 11.27 19.42 -3.59
CA GLY A 386 12.48 20.12 -3.98
C GLY A 386 12.26 21.31 -4.92
N SER A 387 11.01 21.70 -5.20
CA SER A 387 10.70 22.83 -6.10
C SER A 387 10.28 24.10 -5.38
N LYS A 388 10.61 24.24 -4.09
CA LYS A 388 10.31 25.43 -3.28
C LYS A 388 10.80 26.71 -3.97
N GLU A 389 12.07 26.75 -4.35
CA GLU A 389 12.69 27.91 -5.00
C GLU A 389 12.05 28.22 -6.36
N LEU A 390 11.76 27.19 -7.16
CA LEU A 390 11.06 27.34 -8.44
C LEU A 390 9.67 27.96 -8.24
N LEU A 391 8.94 27.51 -7.23
CA LEU A 391 7.61 28.05 -6.92
C LEU A 391 7.69 29.54 -6.56
N TRP A 392 8.64 29.94 -5.72
CA TRP A 392 8.87 31.34 -5.37
C TRP A 392 9.31 32.20 -6.56
N LEU A 393 10.15 31.65 -7.44
CA LEU A 393 10.59 32.32 -8.66
C LEU A 393 9.39 32.60 -9.59
N TYR A 394 8.54 31.60 -9.82
CA TYR A 394 7.38 31.74 -10.69
C TYR A 394 6.27 32.60 -10.08
N LYS A 395 6.15 32.65 -8.75
CA LYS A 395 5.26 33.58 -8.05
C LYS A 395 5.62 35.04 -8.34
N LYS A 396 6.92 35.35 -8.44
CA LYS A 396 7.42 36.69 -8.78
C LYS A 396 7.46 36.95 -10.29
N SER A 397 7.24 35.93 -11.12
CA SER A 397 7.28 36.07 -12.56
C SER A 397 5.98 36.68 -13.10
N PRO A 398 6.01 37.45 -14.20
CA PRO A 398 4.82 38.01 -14.83
C PRO A 398 3.86 36.94 -15.39
N ARG A 399 4.31 35.68 -15.44
CA ARG A 399 3.58 34.55 -16.03
C ARG A 399 2.71 33.80 -15.02
N ASN A 400 2.70 34.19 -13.73
CA ASN A 400 1.97 33.54 -12.64
C ASN A 400 2.35 32.06 -12.39
N ILE A 401 1.91 31.54 -11.25
CA ILE A 401 2.15 30.14 -10.81
C ILE A 401 1.39 29.12 -11.68
N SER A 402 0.28 29.53 -12.33
CA SER A 402 -0.49 28.65 -13.20
C SER A 402 0.36 28.07 -14.32
N VAL A 403 1.29 28.85 -14.87
CA VAL A 403 2.24 28.41 -15.90
C VAL A 403 3.12 27.27 -15.39
N LEU A 404 3.65 27.37 -14.17
CA LEU A 404 4.41 26.30 -13.55
C LEU A 404 3.56 25.02 -13.40
N ILE A 405 2.31 25.14 -12.94
CA ILE A 405 1.43 23.98 -12.76
C ILE A 405 1.08 23.31 -14.09
N TYR A 406 0.72 24.08 -15.12
CA TYR A 406 0.41 23.52 -16.44
C TYR A 406 1.62 22.84 -17.07
N SER A 407 2.83 23.37 -16.85
CA SER A 407 4.05 22.70 -17.31
C SER A 407 4.29 21.35 -16.63
N TYR A 408 3.98 21.21 -15.33
CA TYR A 408 4.04 19.93 -14.65
C TYR A 408 3.00 18.94 -15.19
N ILE A 409 1.76 19.38 -15.41
CA ILE A 409 0.70 18.55 -16.01
C ILE A 409 1.14 18.05 -17.40
N PHE A 410 1.71 18.93 -18.22
CA PHE A 410 2.15 18.56 -19.56
C PHE A 410 3.36 17.62 -19.54
N THR A 411 4.33 17.86 -18.65
CA THR A 411 5.47 16.95 -18.44
C THR A 411 4.98 15.56 -18.03
N MET A 412 4.02 15.50 -17.11
CA MET A 412 3.42 14.24 -16.66
C MET A 412 2.57 13.57 -17.75
N LEU A 413 1.92 14.33 -18.63
CA LEU A 413 1.20 13.79 -19.79
C LEU A 413 2.15 13.07 -20.75
N ILE A 414 3.31 13.66 -21.05
CA ILE A 414 4.32 13.02 -21.91
C ILE A 414 4.82 11.73 -21.28
N LEU A 415 5.19 11.77 -19.99
CA LEU A 415 5.61 10.58 -19.25
C LEU A 415 4.53 9.50 -19.23
N ASN A 416 3.28 9.92 -19.01
CA ASN A 416 2.13 9.03 -18.95
C ASN A 416 1.94 8.36 -20.30
N LEU A 417 2.03 9.08 -21.42
CA LEU A 417 1.88 8.50 -22.76
C LEU A 417 2.86 7.35 -23.02
N PHE A 418 4.14 7.51 -22.67
CA PHE A 418 5.12 6.43 -22.81
C PHE A 418 4.82 5.26 -21.87
N PHE A 419 4.41 5.56 -20.64
CA PHE A 419 4.07 4.57 -19.64
C PHE A 419 2.82 3.75 -20.03
N THR A 420 1.74 4.41 -20.44
CA THR A 420 0.50 3.79 -20.91
C THR A 420 0.74 2.94 -22.13
N LEU A 421 1.56 3.41 -23.09
CA LEU A 421 1.91 2.65 -24.28
C LEU A 421 2.64 1.36 -23.90
N GLY A 422 3.65 1.45 -23.03
CA GLY A 422 4.41 0.29 -22.54
C GLY A 422 3.50 -0.74 -21.85
N LEU A 423 2.64 -0.30 -20.94
CA LEU A 423 1.69 -1.19 -20.26
C LEU A 423 0.62 -1.76 -21.19
N THR A 424 0.13 -0.97 -22.15
CA THR A 424 -0.86 -1.45 -23.13
C THR A 424 -0.26 -2.56 -23.99
N ILE A 425 0.98 -2.40 -24.49
CA ILE A 425 1.68 -3.45 -25.25
C ILE A 425 1.84 -4.70 -24.37
N PHE A 426 2.30 -4.53 -23.12
CA PHE A 426 2.47 -5.62 -22.19
C PHE A 426 1.15 -6.38 -21.97
N PHE A 427 0.06 -5.71 -21.60
CA PHE A 427 -1.22 -6.36 -21.37
C PHE A 427 -1.88 -6.89 -22.64
N ALA A 428 -1.68 -6.26 -23.79
CA ALA A 428 -2.16 -6.79 -25.06
C ALA A 428 -1.55 -8.17 -25.36
N LEU A 429 -0.26 -8.36 -25.06
CA LEU A 429 0.42 -9.66 -25.20
C LEU A 429 -0.07 -10.69 -24.18
N PHE A 430 -0.19 -10.31 -22.90
CA PHE A 430 -0.55 -11.25 -21.83
C PHE A 430 -2.03 -11.66 -21.85
N PHE A 431 -2.93 -10.71 -22.06
CA PHE A 431 -4.38 -10.94 -22.04
C PHE A 431 -4.97 -11.24 -23.41
N LYS A 432 -4.16 -11.21 -24.48
CA LYS A 432 -4.61 -11.35 -25.87
C LYS A 432 -5.77 -10.39 -26.16
N PHE A 433 -5.52 -9.09 -25.97
CA PHE A 433 -6.54 -8.07 -26.21
C PHE A 433 -6.85 -7.94 -27.70
N ASP A 434 -8.14 -7.81 -28.01
CA ASP A 434 -8.61 -7.41 -29.33
C ASP A 434 -8.26 -5.93 -29.57
N ILE A 435 -8.29 -5.48 -30.83
CA ILE A 435 -7.97 -4.09 -31.20
C ILE A 435 -8.84 -3.10 -30.41
N ILE A 436 -10.12 -3.40 -30.21
CA ILE A 436 -11.03 -2.56 -29.42
C ILE A 436 -10.60 -2.51 -27.96
N ASP A 437 -10.18 -3.63 -27.38
CA ASP A 437 -9.71 -3.70 -25.99
C ASP A 437 -8.40 -2.93 -25.79
N ILE A 438 -7.51 -2.95 -26.79
CA ILE A 438 -6.27 -2.17 -26.81
C ILE A 438 -6.57 -0.67 -26.80
N ILE A 439 -7.43 -0.21 -27.72
CA ILE A 439 -7.82 1.20 -27.82
C ILE A 439 -8.54 1.64 -26.54
N PHE A 440 -9.46 0.81 -26.04
CA PHE A 440 -10.19 1.06 -24.80
C PHE A 440 -9.25 1.19 -23.62
N PHE A 441 -8.36 0.21 -23.41
CA PHE A 441 -7.41 0.23 -22.30
C PHE A 441 -6.49 1.45 -22.39
N PHE A 442 -5.87 1.70 -23.56
CA PHE A 442 -4.95 2.82 -23.74
C PHE A 442 -5.60 4.18 -23.44
N SER A 443 -6.77 4.45 -24.05
CA SER A 443 -7.46 5.73 -23.92
C SER A 443 -7.93 5.98 -22.49
N PHE A 444 -8.63 5.01 -21.90
CA PHE A 444 -9.19 5.16 -20.56
C PHE A 444 -8.14 5.11 -19.45
N TYR A 445 -7.09 4.32 -19.60
CA TYR A 445 -5.94 4.34 -18.66
C TYR A 445 -5.26 5.72 -18.68
N LEU A 446 -5.04 6.30 -19.87
CA LEU A 446 -4.43 7.61 -20.01
C LEU A 446 -5.30 8.70 -19.36
N ILE A 447 -6.60 8.69 -19.63
CA ILE A 447 -7.56 9.64 -19.03
C ILE A 447 -7.60 9.49 -17.51
N ASN A 448 -7.70 8.27 -17.00
CA ASN A 448 -7.75 8.01 -15.56
C ASN A 448 -6.48 8.55 -14.88
N SER A 449 -5.31 8.17 -15.39
CA SER A 449 -4.01 8.58 -14.86
C SER A 449 -3.86 10.11 -14.83
N MET A 450 -4.27 10.81 -15.89
CA MET A 450 -4.24 12.28 -15.93
C MET A 450 -5.22 12.92 -14.95
N THR A 451 -6.38 12.28 -14.75
CA THR A 451 -7.38 12.74 -13.79
C THR A 451 -6.85 12.63 -12.36
N VAL A 452 -6.25 11.50 -11.99
CA VAL A 452 -5.64 11.30 -10.67
C VAL A 452 -4.46 12.25 -10.46
N ILE A 453 -3.59 12.46 -11.47
CA ILE A 453 -2.50 13.44 -11.37
C ILE A 453 -3.05 14.84 -11.10
N SER A 454 -4.11 15.23 -11.81
CA SER A 454 -4.72 16.56 -11.63
C SER A 454 -5.26 16.73 -10.22
N GLN A 455 -5.86 15.69 -9.63
CA GLN A 455 -6.24 15.69 -8.21
C GLN A 455 -5.01 15.79 -7.30
N ALA A 456 -3.98 15.00 -7.55
CA ALA A 456 -2.76 15.00 -6.74
C ALA A 456 -2.08 16.38 -6.73
N ILE A 457 -1.95 17.01 -7.89
CA ILE A 457 -1.43 18.37 -8.05
C ILE A 457 -2.33 19.37 -7.36
N GLY A 458 -3.65 19.24 -7.49
CA GLY A 458 -4.61 20.11 -6.79
C GLY A 458 -4.43 20.03 -5.27
N ILE A 459 -4.35 18.81 -4.71
CA ILE A 459 -4.18 18.59 -3.26
C ILE A 459 -2.86 19.20 -2.80
N GLN A 460 -1.79 18.94 -3.54
CA GLN A 460 -0.49 19.53 -3.25
C GLN A 460 -0.48 21.05 -3.40
N SER A 461 -1.25 21.63 -4.33
CA SER A 461 -1.36 23.08 -4.45
C SER A 461 -2.12 23.70 -3.28
N ILE A 462 -3.07 22.96 -2.68
CA ILE A 462 -3.78 23.39 -1.47
C ILE A 462 -2.87 23.37 -0.24
N ASN A 463 -1.96 22.39 -0.16
CA ASN A 463 -1.09 22.17 0.98
C ASN A 463 0.32 21.72 0.50
N PRO A 464 1.16 22.64 0.03
CA PRO A 464 2.40 22.30 -0.66
C PRO A 464 3.38 21.56 0.26
N SER A 465 3.85 20.40 -0.22
CA SER A 465 4.97 19.68 0.39
C SER A 465 6.24 19.86 -0.44
N PHE A 466 7.22 20.56 0.15
CA PHE A 466 8.53 20.75 -0.49
C PHE A 466 9.54 19.67 -0.11
N GLU A 467 9.26 18.96 0.98
CA GLU A 467 10.10 17.89 1.49
C GLU A 467 9.45 16.54 1.21
N GLU A 468 10.27 15.64 0.67
CA GLU A 468 9.93 14.26 0.30
C GLU A 468 9.36 13.46 1.49
N LYS A 469 9.75 13.84 2.71
CA LYS A 469 9.42 13.13 3.96
C LYS A 469 8.71 14.02 4.97
N GLY A 470 7.96 15.01 4.49
CA GLY A 470 7.13 15.85 5.33
C GLY A 470 5.85 15.16 5.80
N ARG A 471 5.39 15.52 7.00
CA ARG A 471 4.05 15.14 7.47
C ARG A 471 2.96 15.54 6.48
N VAL A 472 3.13 16.71 5.85
CA VAL A 472 2.25 17.27 4.80
C VAL A 472 2.17 16.35 3.59
N MET A 473 3.30 15.79 3.16
CA MET A 473 3.35 14.85 2.04
C MET A 473 2.53 13.59 2.36
N SER A 474 2.72 13.01 3.55
CA SER A 474 1.95 11.84 3.97
C SER A 474 0.45 12.14 4.07
N THR A 475 0.06 13.32 4.56
CA THR A 475 -1.36 13.70 4.59
C THR A 475 -1.93 13.85 3.19
N ASN A 476 -1.17 14.45 2.27
CA ASN A 476 -1.62 14.67 0.89
C ASN A 476 -1.79 13.34 0.14
N ILE A 477 -0.87 12.40 0.33
CA ILE A 477 -0.98 11.04 -0.22
C ILE A 477 -2.22 10.34 0.34
N ILE A 478 -2.43 10.37 1.66
CA ILE A 478 -3.60 9.74 2.29
C ILE A 478 -4.90 10.38 1.77
N THR A 479 -4.97 11.70 1.68
CA THR A 479 -6.15 12.38 1.13
C THR A 479 -6.41 12.00 -0.32
N LEU A 480 -5.37 11.89 -1.16
CA LEU A 480 -5.51 11.46 -2.55
C LEU A 480 -6.04 10.03 -2.64
N VAL A 481 -5.48 9.11 -1.85
CA VAL A 481 -5.93 7.71 -1.81
C VAL A 481 -7.37 7.63 -1.34
N LEU A 482 -7.78 8.39 -0.32
CA LEU A 482 -9.17 8.42 0.16
C LEU A 482 -10.14 8.97 -0.90
N VAL A 483 -9.78 10.09 -1.54
CA VAL A 483 -10.59 10.72 -2.59
C VAL A 483 -10.77 9.80 -3.80
N GLN A 484 -9.82 8.89 -4.06
CA GLN A 484 -9.93 7.90 -5.14
C GLN A 484 -10.64 6.62 -4.71
N MET A 485 -10.19 5.99 -3.63
CA MET A 485 -10.61 4.65 -3.25
C MET A 485 -12.02 4.62 -2.65
N VAL A 486 -12.43 5.66 -1.90
CA VAL A 486 -13.77 5.66 -1.27
C VAL A 486 -14.88 5.76 -2.32
N PRO A 487 -14.86 6.73 -3.27
CA PRO A 487 -15.85 6.75 -4.34
C PRO A 487 -15.80 5.51 -5.21
N PHE A 488 -14.60 4.98 -5.48
CA PHE A 488 -14.46 3.73 -6.22
C PHE A 488 -15.16 2.57 -5.53
N GLN A 489 -14.85 2.29 -4.26
CA GLN A 489 -15.43 1.16 -3.55
C GLN A 489 -16.95 1.28 -3.42
N LEU A 490 -17.45 2.46 -3.03
CA LEU A 490 -18.89 2.66 -2.86
C LEU A 490 -19.66 2.55 -4.18
N LEU A 491 -19.20 3.26 -5.21
CA LEU A 491 -19.88 3.26 -6.50
C LEU A 491 -19.75 1.90 -7.19
N PHE A 492 -18.57 1.28 -7.15
CA PHE A 492 -18.35 -0.02 -7.76
C PHE A 492 -19.23 -1.10 -7.13
N MET A 493 -19.39 -1.09 -5.80
CA MET A 493 -20.33 -1.99 -5.11
C MET A 493 -21.77 -1.76 -5.54
N VAL A 494 -22.22 -0.50 -5.63
CA VAL A 494 -23.57 -0.17 -6.10
C VAL A 494 -23.77 -0.61 -7.56
N LEU A 495 -22.78 -0.37 -8.43
CA LEU A 495 -22.85 -0.75 -9.84
C LEU A 495 -22.88 -2.27 -10.02
N LEU A 496 -22.16 -3.03 -9.18
CA LEU A 496 -22.23 -4.49 -9.17
C LEU A 496 -23.60 -5.00 -8.73
N LEU A 497 -24.23 -4.36 -7.74
CA LEU A 497 -25.55 -4.77 -7.23
C LEU A 497 -26.68 -4.47 -8.21
N VAL A 498 -26.56 -3.40 -9.01
CA VAL A 498 -27.60 -2.93 -9.95
C VAL A 498 -27.28 -3.34 -11.40
N SER A 499 -26.23 -4.13 -11.64
CA SER A 499 -25.79 -4.45 -13.00
C SER A 499 -26.84 -5.25 -13.76
N PRO A 500 -27.31 -4.77 -14.93
CA PRO A 500 -28.15 -5.59 -15.81
C PRO A 500 -27.31 -6.70 -16.46
N PRO A 501 -27.94 -7.78 -16.97
CA PRO A 501 -27.26 -8.73 -17.83
C PRO A 501 -26.80 -8.02 -19.11
N PHE A 502 -25.50 -7.83 -19.27
CA PHE A 502 -24.89 -7.20 -20.44
C PHE A 502 -24.83 -8.16 -21.62
N THR A 503 -25.27 -7.69 -22.78
CA THR A 503 -25.18 -8.43 -24.05
C THR A 503 -23.84 -8.25 -24.75
N SER A 504 -23.06 -7.21 -24.40
CA SER A 504 -21.74 -6.96 -24.97
C SER A 504 -20.70 -6.59 -23.90
N ALA A 505 -19.46 -7.06 -24.09
CA ALA A 505 -18.34 -6.76 -23.21
C ALA A 505 -18.00 -5.25 -23.18
N LEU A 506 -18.16 -4.55 -24.31
CA LEU A 506 -17.93 -3.10 -24.38
C LEU A 506 -18.92 -2.34 -23.49
N PHE A 507 -20.21 -2.70 -23.51
CA PHE A 507 -21.22 -2.08 -22.65
C PHE A 507 -20.93 -2.33 -21.18
N ALA A 508 -20.52 -3.54 -20.80
CA ALA A 508 -20.13 -3.84 -19.43
C ALA A 508 -18.96 -2.93 -18.98
N LYS A 509 -17.89 -2.83 -19.79
CA LYS A 509 -16.72 -1.98 -19.47
C LYS A 509 -17.10 -0.51 -19.31
N LEU A 510 -17.91 0.02 -20.23
CA LEU A 510 -18.38 1.41 -20.18
C LEU A 510 -19.29 1.66 -18.97
N TYR A 511 -20.19 0.73 -18.66
CA TYR A 511 -21.10 0.83 -17.53
C TYR A 511 -20.34 0.93 -16.21
N TYR A 512 -19.31 0.09 -16.01
CA TYR A 512 -18.52 0.12 -14.78
C TYR A 512 -17.57 1.31 -14.71
N LEU A 513 -16.91 1.66 -15.82
CA LEU A 513 -15.82 2.65 -15.80
C LEU A 513 -16.28 4.10 -15.97
N SER A 514 -17.29 4.35 -16.80
CA SER A 514 -17.69 5.73 -17.11
C SER A 514 -18.20 6.51 -15.88
N PRO A 515 -19.02 5.95 -14.97
CA PRO A 515 -19.47 6.67 -13.79
C PRO A 515 -18.30 6.98 -12.84
N LEU A 516 -17.38 6.01 -12.68
CA LEU A 516 -16.17 6.19 -11.87
C LEU A 516 -15.30 7.33 -12.39
N LEU A 517 -15.06 7.35 -13.70
CA LEU A 517 -14.28 8.41 -14.33
C LEU A 517 -14.95 9.77 -14.25
N LEU A 518 -16.26 9.85 -14.49
CA LEU A 518 -17.01 11.11 -14.39
C LEU A 518 -16.92 11.69 -12.98
N ILE A 519 -17.05 10.87 -11.93
CA ILE A 519 -16.86 11.32 -10.55
C ILE A 519 -15.41 11.76 -10.31
N SER A 520 -14.43 11.00 -10.80
CA SER A 520 -13.03 11.38 -10.63
C SER A 520 -12.68 12.70 -11.34
N ILE A 521 -13.26 12.96 -12.52
CA ILE A 521 -13.09 14.20 -13.29
C ILE A 521 -13.82 15.36 -12.60
N SER A 522 -15.05 15.13 -12.13
CA SER A 522 -15.82 16.15 -11.42
C SER A 522 -15.18 16.58 -10.11
N ILE A 523 -14.41 15.69 -9.46
CA ILE A 523 -13.59 16.04 -8.30
C ILE A 523 -12.26 16.69 -8.72
N SER A 524 -11.62 16.23 -9.80
CA SER A 524 -10.29 16.72 -10.20
C SER A 524 -10.28 18.17 -10.64
N LEU A 525 -11.25 18.60 -11.45
CA LEU A 525 -11.29 19.96 -12.00
C LEU A 525 -11.45 21.03 -10.91
N PRO A 526 -12.42 20.94 -9.98
CA PRO A 526 -12.53 21.91 -8.89
C PRO A 526 -11.31 21.89 -7.98
N LEU A 527 -10.79 20.70 -7.65
CA LEU A 527 -9.66 20.57 -6.73
C LEU A 527 -8.39 21.22 -7.33
N LEU A 528 -8.13 21.00 -8.62
CA LEU A 528 -7.05 21.68 -9.34
C LEU A 528 -7.26 23.20 -9.39
N TYR A 529 -8.48 23.65 -9.74
CA TYR A 529 -8.80 25.08 -9.82
C TYR A 529 -8.63 25.81 -8.48
N PHE A 530 -9.22 25.27 -7.40
CA PHE A 530 -9.09 25.84 -6.06
C PHE A 530 -7.66 25.72 -5.53
N GLY A 531 -6.95 24.65 -5.87
CA GLY A 531 -5.54 24.47 -5.53
C GLY A 531 -4.66 25.55 -6.13
N ILE A 532 -4.76 25.80 -7.45
CA ILE A 532 -4.02 26.86 -8.13
C ILE A 532 -4.34 28.23 -7.51
N LYS A 533 -5.61 28.53 -7.27
CA LYS A 533 -6.07 29.81 -6.69
C LYS A 533 -5.60 30.00 -5.25
N LYS A 534 -5.51 28.93 -4.46
CA LYS A 534 -4.98 29.01 -3.10
C LYS A 534 -3.47 29.20 -3.13
N LEU A 535 -2.76 28.46 -3.98
CA LEU A 535 -1.30 28.56 -4.11
C LEU A 535 -0.85 29.96 -4.53
N SER A 536 -1.62 30.64 -5.39
CA SER A 536 -1.33 32.03 -5.76
C SER A 536 -1.49 33.04 -4.61
N LYS A 537 -2.22 32.67 -3.55
CA LYS A 537 -2.51 33.52 -2.39
C LYS A 537 -1.65 33.20 -1.16
N ILE A 538 -0.94 32.08 -1.12
CA ILE A 538 -0.07 31.72 0.01
C ILE A 538 1.09 32.73 0.04
N GLU A 539 1.23 33.48 1.13
CA GLU A 539 2.27 34.53 1.31
C GLU A 539 3.69 33.96 1.40
#